data_AF-B5HAD4-F1
#
_entry.id   AF-B5HAD4-F1
#
_cell.length_a   1.000
_cell.length_b   1.000
_cell.length_c   1.000
_cell.angle_alpha   90.00
_cell.angle_beta   90.00
_cell.angle_gamma   90.00
#
_symmetry.space_group_name_H-M   'P 1'
#
loop_
_entity.id
_entity.type
_entity.pdbx_description
1 polymer ?
#
loop_
_entity_poly.entity_id
_entity_poly.type
_entity_poly.pdbx_seq_one_letter_code
_entity_poly.pdbx_strand_id
1 'polypeptide(L)' 'MRVLVTGGAGFIGSQIVTALTARGHDPVILDALLPASRSAARPRPPLPPGGAWIHAD' A
#
# COMPACT_ATOMS: atom_id res chain seq x y z
N MET A 1 9.07 -12.44 -6.34
CA MET A 1 9.09 -11.56 -7.54
C MET A 1 8.81 -10.14 -7.10
N ARG A 2 9.31 -9.14 -7.82
CA ARG A 2 9.05 -7.72 -7.53
C ARG A 2 7.82 -7.24 -8.29
N VAL A 3 6.83 -6.68 -7.61
CA VAL A 3 5.51 -6.37 -8.19
C VAL A 3 5.09 -4.95 -7.85
N LEU A 4 4.85 -4.10 -8.85
CA LEU A 4 4.30 -2.76 -8.64
C LEU A 4 2.79 -2.84 -8.39
N VAL A 5 2.32 -2.24 -7.29
CA VAL A 5 0.90 -2.16 -6.93
C VAL A 5 0.48 -0.69 -6.86
N THR A 6 -0.29 -0.24 -7.85
CA THR A 6 -0.91 1.09 -7.88
C THR A 6 -2.14 1.13 -6.99
N GLY A 7 -2.28 2.14 -6.14
CA GLY A 7 -3.39 2.20 -5.16
C GLY A 7 -3.24 1.21 -4.00
N GLY A 8 -2.00 0.80 -3.68
CA GLY A 8 -1.69 -0.24 -2.69
C GLY A 8 -2.07 0.11 -1.24
N ALA A 9 -2.32 1.37 -0.91
CA ALA A 9 -2.84 1.78 0.40
C ALA A 9 -4.38 1.79 0.45
N GLY A 10 -5.05 1.64 -0.71
CA GLY A 10 -6.50 1.58 -0.82
C GLY A 10 -7.12 0.30 -0.28
N PHE A 11 -8.46 0.24 -0.31
CA PHE A 11 -9.23 -0.89 0.22
C PHE A 11 -8.81 -2.23 -0.40
N ILE A 12 -8.80 -2.32 -1.73
CA ILE A 12 -8.39 -3.54 -2.45
C ILE A 12 -6.87 -3.69 -2.45
N GLY A 13 -6.14 -2.60 -2.74
CA GLY A 13 -4.69 -2.63 -2.86
C GLY A 13 -4.00 -3.18 -1.61
N SER A 14 -4.47 -2.81 -0.42
CA SER A 14 -3.90 -3.32 0.84
C SER A 14 -4.08 -4.84 1.03
N GLN A 15 -5.19 -5.40 0.56
CA GLN A 15 -5.40 -6.86 0.57
C GLN A 15 -4.46 -7.56 -0.41
N ILE A 16 -4.26 -6.98 -1.59
CA ILE A 16 -3.34 -7.51 -2.60
C ILE A 16 -1.89 -7.48 -2.10
N VAL A 17 -1.43 -6.36 -1.53
CA VAL A 17 -0.10 -6.27 -0.90
C VAL A 17 0.07 -7.35 0.16
N THR A 18 -0.92 -7.53 1.04
CA THR A 18 -0.90 -8.57 2.08
C THR A 18 -0.75 -9.96 1.48
N ALA A 19 -1.52 -10.27 0.43
CA ALA A 19 -1.46 -11.56 -0.25
C ALA A 19 -0.13 -11.80 -0.98
N LEU A 20 0.43 -10.76 -1.63
CA LEU A 20 1.72 -10.82 -2.31
C LEU A 20 2.86 -11.09 -1.30
N THR A 21 2.88 -10.34 -0.19
CA THR A 21 3.87 -10.54 0.88
C THR A 21 3.76 -11.95 1.48
N ALA A 22 2.55 -12.43 1.76
CA ALA A 22 2.32 -13.79 2.29
C ALA A 22 2.83 -14.90 1.36
N ARG A 23 2.95 -14.62 0.05
CA ARG A 23 3.49 -15.53 -0.96
C ARG A 23 4.99 -15.36 -1.22
N GLY A 24 5.69 -14.55 -0.41
CA GLY A 24 7.12 -14.29 -0.56
C GLY A 24 7.45 -13.41 -1.78
N HIS A 25 6.51 -12.57 -2.22
CA HIS A 25 6.78 -11.54 -3.22
C HIS A 25 7.21 -10.23 -2.55
N ASP A 26 7.84 -9.36 -3.34
CA ASP A 26 8.30 -8.02 -2.94
C ASP A 26 7.41 -6.96 -3.61
N PRO A 27 6.27 -6.60 -3.00
CA PRO A 27 5.40 -5.57 -3.52
C PRO A 27 6.00 -4.17 -3.35
N VAL A 28 6.05 -3.40 -4.43
CA VAL A 28 6.38 -1.97 -4.46
C VAL A 28 5.08 -1.20 -4.58
N ILE A 29 4.76 -0.35 -3.60
CA ILE A 29 3.48 0.37 -3.57
C ILE A 29 3.64 1.75 -4.18
N LEU A 30 2.74 2.09 -5.11
CA LEU A 30 2.58 3.43 -5.66
C LEU A 30 1.17 3.94 -5.31
N ASP A 31 1.07 5.01 -4.52
CA ASP A 31 -0.24 5.50 -4.05
C ASP A 31 -0.20 7.02 -3.82
N ALA A 32 -1.26 7.71 -4.27
CA ALA A 32 -1.44 9.14 -4.09
C ALA A 32 -1.99 9.51 -2.70
N LEU A 33 -2.35 8.51 -1.88
CA LEU A 33 -2.89 8.66 -0.53
C LEU A 33 -4.12 9.58 -0.47
N LEU A 34 -4.95 9.54 -1.51
CA LEU A 34 -6.20 10.29 -1.55
C LEU A 34 -7.10 9.87 -0.37
N PRO A 35 -7.88 10.80 0.21
CA PRO A 35 -8.79 10.48 1.30
C PRO A 35 -9.70 9.30 0.95
N ALA A 36 -9.76 8.31 1.84
CA ALA A 36 -10.60 7.13 1.65
C ALA A 36 -12.08 7.52 1.79
N SER A 37 -12.69 7.96 0.69
CA SER A 37 -14.02 8.60 0.66
C SER A 37 -14.11 9.85 1.56
N ARG A 38 -15.08 10.71 1.29
CA ARG A 38 -15.20 12.06 1.90
C ARG A 38 -15.33 12.08 3.44
N SER A 39 -15.49 10.92 4.10
CA SER A 39 -15.84 10.83 5.53
C SER A 39 -14.84 10.08 6.41
N ALA A 40 -13.76 9.48 5.89
CA ALA A 40 -12.85 8.71 6.72
C ALA A 40 -11.38 9.03 6.39
N ALA A 41 -10.82 9.99 7.12
CA ALA A 41 -9.37 10.10 7.23
C ALA A 41 -8.87 8.85 7.97
N ARG A 42 -8.29 7.89 7.24
CA ARG A 42 -7.67 6.71 7.84
C ARG A 42 -6.20 7.04 8.17
N PRO A 43 -5.73 6.79 9.40
CA PRO A 43 -4.33 7.00 9.73
C PRO A 43 -3.45 6.04 8.92
N ARG A 44 -2.24 6.52 8.57
CA ARG A 44 -1.26 5.74 7.83
C ARG A 44 -0.91 4.46 8.63
N PRO A 45 -1.04 3.26 8.04
CA PRO A 45 -0.66 2.04 8.74
C PRO A 45 0.84 2.02 9.04
N PRO A 46 1.27 1.34 10.13
CA PRO A 46 2.67 1.24 10.50
C PRO A 46 3.47 0.52 9.41
N LEU A 47 4.68 1.00 9.16
CA LEU A 47 5.62 0.34 8.25
C LEU A 47 6.14 -0.95 8.89
N PRO A 48 6.30 -2.04 8.11
CA PRO A 48 7.14 -3.15 8.54
C PRO A 48 8.62 -2.71 8.66
N PRO A 49 9.45 -3.43 9.45
CA PRO A 49 10.88 -3.12 9.57
C PRO A 49 11.56 -3.06 8.19
N GLY A 50 12.20 -1.93 7.89
CA GLY A 50 12.86 -1.69 6.60
C GLY A 50 11.95 -1.16 5.48
N GLY A 51 10.66 -0.95 5.73
CA GLY A 51 9.75 -0.35 4.74
C GLY A 51 9.96 1.16 4.58
N ALA A 52 9.74 1.68 3.37
CA ALA A 52 9.74 3.11 3.06
C ALA A 52 8.43 3.50 2.35
N TRP A 53 7.87 4.65 2.74
CA TRP A 53 6.79 5.29 1.98
C TRP A 53 7.40 6.18 0.91
N ILE A 54 6.99 6.00 -0.34
CA ILE A 54 7.33 6.89 -1.44
C ILE A 54 6.02 7.56 -1.87
N HIS A 55 5.98 8.89 -1.80
CA HIS A 55 4.85 9.67 -2.31
C HIS A 55 4.95 9.75 -3.82
N ALA A 56 3.82 9.65 -4.52
CA ALA A 56 3.76 9.75 -5.96
C ALA A 56 2.74 10.79 -6.39
N ASP A 57 3.14 11.56 -7.40
CA ASP A 57 2.40 12.61 -8.07
C ASP A 57 1.18 12.08 -8.84
#